data_AF-A0AAV1A7B0-F1
#
_entry.id   AF-A0AAV1A7B0-F1
#
_cell.length_a   1.000
_cell.length_b   1.000
_cell.length_c   1.000
_cell.angle_alpha   90.00
_cell.angle_beta   90.00
_cell.angle_gamma   90.00
#
_symmetry.space_group_name_H-M   'P 1'
#
loop_
_entity.id
_entity.type
_entity.pdbx_description
1 polymer ?
#
loop_
_entity_poly.entity_id
_entity_poly.type
_entity_poly.pdbx_seq_one_letter_code
_entity_poly.pdbx_strand_id
1 'polypeptide(L)'
;MPTAQLFISLLCFSLLTLSVTARPYVLVLSQEDFKDEPPSDPDSSPEWDEFGDSDSHKSEEDLDPGSWRQIFEPTSTQPQPQPQSDTEALYYSAVTKLMTGDARLIEEGSGEIETAAESGYPAAQSVLGFLWGMGLLRERSKQKAFVYHHFASDGGNMQSKMALAYTYTRQDMFDKSVKLYAELAEVAVNGFLISKDSPVIEPIRLHNGAEENKEALRKSKGEEDEDF
;
A
#
# COMPACT_ATOMS: atom_id res chain seq x y z
N MET A 1 -36.06 39.90 -8.21
CA MET A 1 -34.59 40.01 -8.15
C MET A 1 -34.01 40.35 -6.76
N PRO A 2 -34.71 40.96 -5.77
CA PRO A 2 -34.07 41.29 -4.47
C PRO A 2 -33.96 40.10 -3.49
N THR A 3 -34.76 39.03 -3.69
CA THR A 3 -34.77 37.85 -2.80
C THR A 3 -33.51 37.01 -2.92
N ALA A 4 -32.97 36.83 -4.12
CA ALA A 4 -31.74 36.06 -4.36
C ALA A 4 -30.50 36.71 -3.71
N GLN A 5 -30.44 38.06 -3.70
CA GLN A 5 -29.34 38.80 -3.06
C GLN A 5 -29.36 38.67 -1.54
N LEU A 6 -30.54 38.63 -0.93
CA LEU A 6 -30.69 38.38 0.51
C LEU A 6 -30.28 36.96 0.88
N PHE A 7 -30.65 35.94 0.09
CA PHE A 7 -30.22 34.56 0.32
C PHE A 7 -28.70 34.38 0.22
N ILE A 8 -28.06 34.97 -0.79
CA ILE A 8 -26.60 34.92 -0.95
C ILE A 8 -25.90 35.63 0.22
N SER A 9 -26.42 36.80 0.63
CA SER A 9 -25.93 37.52 1.81
C SER A 9 -26.00 36.67 3.08
N LEU A 10 -27.12 35.98 3.31
CA LEU A 10 -27.34 35.12 4.48
C LEU A 10 -26.42 33.89 4.45
N LEU A 11 -26.23 33.29 3.26
CA LEU A 11 -25.30 32.18 3.05
C LEU A 11 -23.86 32.61 3.38
N CYS A 12 -23.39 33.74 2.83
CA CYS A 12 -22.04 34.25 3.11
C CYS A 12 -21.83 34.56 4.60
N PHE A 13 -22.83 35.14 5.28
CA PHE A 13 -22.75 35.41 6.72
C PHE A 13 -22.65 34.11 7.54
N SER A 14 -23.41 33.06 7.17
CA SER A 14 -23.34 31.76 7.84
C SER A 14 -21.97 31.07 7.70
N LEU A 15 -21.36 31.15 6.51
CA LEU A 15 -20.05 30.57 6.24
C LEU A 15 -18.92 31.32 6.97
N LEU A 16 -19.02 32.65 7.06
CA LEU A 16 -18.12 33.48 7.85
C LEU A 16 -18.20 33.12 9.34
N THR A 17 -19.39 32.93 9.91
CA THR A 17 -19.53 32.53 11.32
C THR A 17 -18.91 31.17 11.62
N LEU A 18 -18.98 30.21 10.69
CA LEU A 18 -18.35 28.89 10.84
C LEU A 18 -16.81 29.01 10.91
N SER A 19 -16.23 29.85 10.06
CA SER A 19 -14.77 30.08 10.01
C SER A 19 -14.21 30.77 11.26
N VAL A 20 -15.00 31.60 11.94
CA VAL A 20 -14.59 32.31 13.17
C VAL A 20 -14.60 31.39 14.40
N THR A 21 -15.39 30.31 14.37
CA THR A 21 -15.44 29.33 15.48
C THR A 21 -14.38 28.23 15.40
N ALA A 22 -13.69 28.09 14.25
CA ALA A 22 -12.57 27.17 14.13
C ALA A 22 -11.36 27.74 14.88
N ARG A 23 -11.14 27.28 16.12
CA ARG A 23 -9.93 27.62 16.87
C ARG A 23 -8.71 27.05 16.14
N PRO A 24 -7.71 27.85 15.77
CA PRO A 24 -6.44 27.31 15.29
C PRO A 24 -5.76 26.62 16.49
N TYR A 25 -5.73 25.29 16.48
CA TYR A 25 -4.87 24.55 17.38
C TYR A 25 -3.48 24.51 16.76
N VAL A 26 -2.53 25.18 17.41
CA VAL A 26 -1.12 25.10 17.07
C VAL A 26 -0.50 24.08 18.02
N LEU A 27 -0.17 22.90 17.50
CA LEU A 27 0.66 21.92 18.23
C LEU A 27 2.10 22.42 18.20
N VAL A 28 2.55 22.98 19.33
CA VAL A 28 3.96 23.29 19.56
C VAL A 28 4.56 22.06 20.23
N LEU A 29 5.16 21.18 19.42
CA LEU A 29 5.95 20.06 19.91
C LEU A 29 7.34 20.61 20.29
N SER A 30 7.67 20.52 21.57
CA SER A 30 8.98 20.88 22.09
C SER A 30 9.88 19.66 22.20
N GLN A 31 11.19 19.85 22.23
CA GLN A 31 12.15 18.74 22.40
C GLN A 31 12.06 18.08 23.80
N GLU A 32 11.27 18.66 24.70
CA GLU A 32 11.02 18.18 26.06
C GLU A 32 9.88 17.17 26.10
N ASP A 33 8.94 17.23 25.15
CA ASP A 33 7.84 16.26 25.00
C ASP A 33 8.33 14.86 24.56
N PHE A 34 9.61 14.75 24.18
CA PHE A 34 10.29 13.49 23.85
C PHE A 34 11.11 12.91 25.01
N LYS A 35 11.11 13.53 26.20
CA LYS A 35 11.96 13.13 27.33
C LYS A 35 11.26 12.28 28.39
N ASP A 36 9.95 12.07 28.27
CA ASP A 36 9.23 11.16 29.17
C ASP A 36 9.46 9.72 28.71
N GLU A 37 10.65 9.19 28.99
CA GLU A 37 10.83 7.74 29.10
C GLU A 37 10.01 7.25 30.31
N PRO A 38 9.07 6.30 30.15
CA PRO A 38 8.44 5.67 31.30
C PRO A 38 9.52 5.01 32.18
N PRO A 39 9.31 4.93 33.50
CA PRO A 39 10.28 4.32 34.40
C PRO A 39 10.63 2.91 33.90
N SER A 40 11.90 2.70 33.63
CA SER A 40 12.46 1.42 33.22
C SER A 40 12.41 0.47 34.43
N ASP A 41 11.35 -0.33 34.51
CA ASP A 41 11.34 -1.53 35.34
C ASP A 41 12.38 -2.51 34.75
N PRO A 42 13.39 -2.93 35.53
CA PRO A 42 14.47 -3.78 35.01
C PRO A 42 14.03 -5.23 34.68
N ASP A 43 12.75 -5.55 34.88
CA ASP A 43 12.13 -6.86 34.59
C ASP A 43 11.00 -6.78 33.55
N SER A 44 10.71 -5.61 32.97
CA SER A 44 9.83 -5.54 31.80
C SER A 44 10.66 -5.62 30.53
N SER A 45 10.73 -6.82 29.94
CA SER A 45 11.13 -6.95 28.53
C SER A 45 10.30 -5.97 27.69
N PRO A 46 10.90 -5.24 26.73
CA PRO A 46 10.14 -4.41 25.81
C PRO A 46 9.06 -5.28 25.16
N GLU A 47 7.81 -4.83 25.11
CA GLU A 47 6.72 -5.52 24.38
C GLU A 47 7.08 -5.73 22.89
N TRP A 48 8.06 -4.98 22.38
CA TRP A 48 8.66 -5.15 21.06
C TRP A 48 9.54 -6.41 20.91
N ASP A 49 10.02 -7.02 22.00
CA ASP A 49 10.73 -8.31 22.00
C ASP A 49 9.76 -9.51 21.93
N GLU A 50 8.45 -9.28 22.00
CA GLU A 50 7.42 -10.29 21.76
C GLU A 50 6.93 -10.28 20.30
N PHE A 51 7.82 -9.98 19.34
CA PHE A 51 7.65 -10.50 17.98
C PHE A 51 7.89 -12.00 18.05
N GLY A 52 6.81 -12.74 18.33
CA GLY A 52 6.83 -14.19 18.50
C GLY A 52 7.65 -14.86 17.41
N ASP A 53 8.50 -15.80 17.82
CA ASP A 53 9.37 -16.60 16.95
C ASP A 53 8.63 -16.92 15.65
N SER A 54 8.90 -16.13 14.61
CA SER A 54 8.22 -16.28 13.33
C SER A 54 8.51 -17.69 12.87
N ASP A 55 7.46 -18.50 12.64
CA ASP A 55 7.58 -19.86 12.09
C ASP A 55 8.50 -19.81 10.86
N SER A 56 9.79 -20.07 11.06
CA SER A 56 10.83 -20.03 10.02
C SER A 56 10.65 -21.11 8.93
N HIS A 57 9.51 -21.79 8.96
CA HIS A 57 9.07 -22.83 8.04
C HIS A 57 8.03 -22.37 7.02
N LYS A 58 7.43 -21.17 7.14
CA LYS A 58 6.54 -20.64 6.10
C LYS A 58 7.36 -19.98 5.00
N SER A 59 7.08 -20.31 3.75
CA SER A 59 7.70 -19.66 2.60
C SER A 59 7.04 -18.30 2.33
N GLU A 60 7.72 -17.37 1.64
CA GLU A 60 7.14 -16.09 1.23
C GLU A 60 5.85 -16.28 0.39
N GLU A 61 5.75 -17.40 -0.32
CA GLU A 61 4.55 -17.79 -1.07
C GLU A 61 3.36 -18.14 -0.17
N ASP A 62 3.60 -18.87 0.92
CA ASP A 62 2.54 -19.22 1.88
C ASP A 62 1.95 -17.97 2.56
N LEU A 63 2.70 -16.86 2.55
CA LEU A 63 2.29 -15.59 3.13
C LEU A 63 1.41 -14.76 2.19
N ASP A 64 1.64 -14.80 0.88
CA ASP A 64 0.81 -14.10 -0.11
C ASP A 64 0.50 -15.00 -1.32
N PRO A 65 -0.41 -15.99 -1.17
CA PRO A 65 -0.80 -16.91 -2.25
C PRO A 65 -1.55 -16.23 -3.40
N GLY A 66 -1.85 -14.93 -3.28
CA GLY A 66 -2.44 -14.11 -4.33
C GLY A 66 -1.43 -13.38 -5.21
N SER A 67 -0.13 -13.49 -4.89
CA SER A 67 0.93 -12.73 -5.53
C SER A 67 1.14 -13.12 -7.00
N TRP A 68 1.29 -12.12 -7.86
CA TRP A 68 1.63 -12.34 -9.27
C TRP A 68 3.14 -12.48 -9.51
N ARG A 69 3.97 -12.38 -8.46
CA ARG A 69 5.43 -12.50 -8.61
C ARG A 69 5.83 -13.81 -9.27
N GLN A 70 5.17 -14.92 -8.96
CA GLN A 70 5.46 -16.21 -9.61
C GLN A 70 5.22 -16.21 -11.12
N ILE A 71 4.26 -15.39 -11.58
CA ILE A 71 3.86 -15.31 -12.98
C ILE A 71 4.86 -14.46 -13.78
N PHE A 72 5.30 -13.32 -13.22
CA PHE A 72 6.12 -12.34 -13.96
C PHE A 72 7.60 -12.33 -13.57
N GLU A 73 7.94 -12.80 -12.39
CA GLU A 73 9.29 -12.79 -11.81
C GLU A 73 9.67 -14.19 -11.28
N PRO A 74 9.68 -15.24 -12.13
CA PRO A 74 10.14 -16.55 -11.70
C PRO A 74 11.60 -16.47 -11.29
N THR A 75 11.90 -16.73 -10.02
CA THR A 75 13.28 -16.78 -9.54
C THR A 75 13.99 -17.95 -10.22
N SER A 76 15.14 -17.68 -10.85
CA SER A 76 15.96 -18.65 -11.62
C SER A 76 16.33 -19.94 -10.87
N THR A 77 16.09 -19.98 -9.56
CA THR A 77 16.45 -21.05 -8.62
C THR A 77 15.30 -21.98 -8.29
N GLN A 78 14.04 -21.63 -8.60
CA GLN A 78 12.88 -22.50 -8.37
C GLN A 78 12.23 -22.94 -9.69
N PRO A 79 11.84 -24.23 -9.82
CA PRO A 79 11.01 -24.67 -10.93
C PRO A 79 9.72 -23.84 -10.95
N GLN A 80 9.26 -23.42 -12.14
CA GLN A 80 7.92 -22.83 -12.25
C GLN A 80 6.91 -23.76 -11.55
N PRO A 81 6.09 -23.24 -10.62
CA PRO A 81 5.14 -24.06 -9.91
C PRO A 81 4.24 -24.73 -10.95
N GLN A 82 4.24 -26.06 -10.95
CA GLN A 82 3.27 -26.80 -11.74
C GLN A 82 1.91 -26.55 -11.10
N PRO A 83 0.89 -26.15 -11.88
CA PRO A 83 -0.43 -25.93 -11.32
C PRO A 83 -0.89 -27.18 -10.60
N GLN A 84 -1.25 -27.02 -9.33
CA GLN A 84 -1.65 -28.11 -8.44
C GLN A 84 -3.09 -28.58 -8.73
N SER A 85 -3.85 -27.76 -9.46
CA SER A 85 -5.22 -28.04 -9.88
C SER A 85 -5.50 -27.51 -11.29
N ASP A 86 -6.49 -28.12 -11.96
CA ASP A 86 -6.98 -27.65 -13.27
C ASP A 86 -7.48 -26.19 -13.20
N THR A 87 -8.08 -25.82 -12.07
CA THR A 87 -8.56 -24.45 -11.79
C THR A 87 -7.43 -23.43 -11.67
N GLU A 88 -6.30 -23.83 -11.09
CA GLU A 88 -5.12 -22.99 -11.00
C GLU A 88 -4.43 -22.84 -12.36
N ALA A 89 -4.33 -23.92 -13.14
CA ALA A 89 -3.84 -23.87 -14.52
C ALA A 89 -4.69 -22.92 -15.37
N LEU A 90 -6.02 -22.99 -15.22
CA LEU A 90 -6.98 -22.12 -15.88
C LEU A 90 -6.75 -20.66 -15.49
N TYR A 91 -6.57 -20.38 -14.20
CA TYR A 91 -6.25 -19.04 -13.72
C TYR A 91 -4.96 -18.46 -14.32
N TYR A 92 -3.87 -19.24 -14.33
CA TYR A 92 -2.61 -18.76 -14.92
C TYR A 92 -2.74 -18.48 -16.43
N SER A 93 -3.44 -19.34 -17.17
CA SER A 93 -3.74 -19.10 -18.58
C SER A 93 -4.52 -17.80 -18.77
N ALA A 94 -5.55 -17.59 -17.93
CA ALA A 94 -6.40 -16.41 -17.96
C ALA A 94 -5.63 -15.12 -17.68
N VAL A 95 -4.80 -15.09 -16.63
CA VAL A 95 -3.96 -13.92 -16.30
C VAL A 95 -2.99 -13.62 -17.45
N THR A 96 -2.36 -14.64 -18.02
CA THR A 96 -1.46 -14.45 -19.17
C THR A 96 -2.20 -13.81 -20.34
N LYS A 97 -3.39 -14.32 -20.69
CA LYS A 97 -4.24 -13.78 -21.76
C LYS A 97 -4.65 -12.33 -21.51
N LEU A 98 -5.04 -11.99 -20.28
CA LEU A 98 -5.39 -10.61 -19.88
C LEU A 98 -4.24 -9.61 -20.08
N MET A 99 -3.00 -10.07 -19.95
CA MET A 99 -1.80 -9.21 -20.06
C MET A 99 -1.26 -9.07 -21.49
N THR A 100 -1.78 -9.84 -22.46
CA THR A 100 -1.27 -9.81 -23.84
C THR A 100 -1.60 -8.53 -24.60
N GLY A 101 -2.65 -7.80 -24.21
CA GLY A 101 -3.15 -6.63 -24.95
C GLY A 101 -4.02 -6.98 -26.17
N ASP A 102 -4.13 -8.26 -26.56
CA ASP A 102 -5.03 -8.69 -27.64
C ASP A 102 -6.47 -8.77 -27.13
N ALA A 103 -7.36 -7.96 -27.70
CA ALA A 103 -8.76 -7.88 -27.28
C ALA A 103 -9.48 -9.24 -27.27
N ARG A 104 -9.16 -10.15 -28.20
CA ARG A 104 -9.81 -11.46 -28.26
C ARG A 104 -9.33 -12.37 -27.13
N LEU A 105 -8.03 -12.36 -26.87
CA LEU A 105 -7.45 -13.14 -25.77
C LEU A 105 -7.88 -12.58 -24.41
N ILE A 106 -7.96 -11.25 -24.28
CA ILE A 106 -8.45 -10.59 -23.06
C ILE A 106 -9.89 -11.02 -22.74
N GLU A 107 -10.77 -11.08 -23.74
CA GLU A 107 -12.16 -11.53 -23.55
C GLU A 107 -12.20 -13.00 -23.12
N GLU A 108 -11.43 -13.87 -23.78
CA GLU A 108 -11.31 -15.29 -23.42
C GLU A 108 -10.78 -15.47 -22.00
N GLY A 109 -9.71 -14.75 -21.65
CA GLY A 109 -9.15 -14.73 -20.29
C GLY A 109 -10.15 -14.22 -19.25
N SER A 110 -11.01 -13.27 -19.61
CA SER A 110 -12.09 -12.82 -18.71
C SER A 110 -13.08 -13.95 -18.39
N GLY A 111 -13.48 -14.72 -19.40
CA GLY A 111 -14.37 -15.89 -19.20
C GLY A 111 -13.71 -17.00 -18.39
N GLU A 112 -12.41 -17.21 -18.55
CA GLU A 112 -11.65 -18.17 -17.74
C GLU A 112 -11.52 -17.72 -16.28
N ILE A 113 -11.31 -16.42 -16.03
CA ILE A 113 -11.36 -15.84 -14.67
C ILE A 113 -12.73 -16.06 -14.03
N GLU A 114 -13.83 -15.87 -14.77
CA GLU A 114 -15.17 -16.14 -14.25
C GLU A 114 -15.33 -17.59 -13.84
N THR A 115 -14.93 -18.51 -14.72
CA THR A 115 -15.01 -19.95 -14.47
C THR A 115 -14.19 -20.35 -13.22
N ALA A 116 -12.96 -19.85 -13.08
CA ALA A 116 -12.12 -20.11 -11.91
C ALA A 116 -12.64 -19.42 -10.63
N ALA A 117 -13.27 -18.25 -10.74
CA ALA A 117 -13.86 -17.57 -9.60
C ALA A 117 -15.11 -18.32 -9.08
N GLU A 118 -15.91 -18.87 -9.98
CA GLU A 118 -17.08 -19.71 -9.68
C GLU A 118 -16.70 -21.03 -9.01
N SER A 119 -15.53 -21.59 -9.32
CA SER A 119 -14.99 -22.74 -8.61
C SER A 119 -14.45 -22.42 -7.22
N GLY A 120 -14.50 -21.16 -6.79
CA GLY A 120 -14.06 -20.73 -5.47
C GLY A 120 -12.58 -20.39 -5.37
N TYR A 121 -11.86 -20.23 -6.49
CA TYR A 121 -10.42 -19.95 -6.45
C TYR A 121 -10.15 -18.50 -6.00
N PRO A 122 -9.50 -18.26 -4.84
CA PRO A 122 -9.45 -16.93 -4.23
C PRO A 122 -8.75 -15.87 -5.10
N ALA A 123 -7.68 -16.24 -5.81
CA ALA A 123 -6.97 -15.30 -6.67
C ALA A 123 -7.82 -14.91 -7.90
N ALA A 124 -8.58 -15.84 -8.50
CA ALA A 124 -9.53 -15.52 -9.57
C ALA A 124 -10.68 -14.64 -9.07
N GLN A 125 -11.22 -14.91 -7.88
CA GLN A 125 -12.21 -14.05 -7.25
C GLN A 125 -11.66 -12.62 -7.03
N SER A 126 -10.39 -12.48 -6.63
CA SER A 126 -9.73 -11.19 -6.49
C SER A 126 -9.67 -10.41 -7.81
N VAL A 127 -9.25 -11.08 -8.90
CA VAL A 127 -9.21 -10.50 -10.25
C VAL A 127 -10.60 -10.10 -10.72
N LEU A 128 -11.60 -10.97 -10.53
CA LEU A 128 -12.98 -10.68 -10.92
C LEU A 128 -13.56 -9.49 -10.13
N GLY A 129 -13.24 -9.39 -8.83
CA GLY A 129 -13.57 -8.25 -7.99
C GLY A 129 -12.99 -6.94 -8.54
N PHE A 130 -11.72 -6.97 -8.95
CA PHE A 130 -11.05 -5.85 -9.59
C PHE A 130 -11.70 -5.45 -10.92
N LEU A 131 -12.02 -6.40 -11.80
CA LEU A 131 -12.68 -6.14 -13.09
C LEU A 131 -14.05 -5.46 -12.90
N TRP A 132 -14.89 -5.96 -11.99
CA TRP A 132 -16.17 -5.31 -11.64
C TRP A 132 -15.97 -3.93 -11.00
N GLY A 133 -14.94 -3.80 -10.16
CA GLY A 133 -14.63 -2.59 -9.43
C GLY A 133 -14.19 -1.46 -10.36
N MET A 134 -13.40 -1.78 -11.38
CA MET A 134 -12.93 -0.82 -12.38
C MET A 134 -13.92 -0.60 -13.53
N GLY A 135 -14.78 -1.58 -13.82
CA GLY A 135 -15.61 -1.58 -15.02
C GLY A 135 -14.80 -1.93 -16.27
N LEU A 136 -13.87 -2.88 -16.13
CA LEU A 136 -13.05 -3.39 -17.23
C LEU A 136 -13.69 -4.64 -17.80
N LEU A 137 -13.89 -4.68 -19.12
CA LEU A 137 -14.55 -5.78 -19.86
C LEU A 137 -16.03 -5.96 -19.52
N ARG A 138 -16.54 -5.22 -18.54
CA ARG A 138 -17.91 -5.32 -18.02
C ARG A 138 -18.36 -3.99 -17.44
N GLU A 139 -19.67 -3.85 -17.26
CA GLU A 139 -20.22 -2.68 -16.58
C GLU A 139 -19.73 -2.62 -15.12
N ARG A 140 -19.33 -1.43 -14.68
CA ARG A 140 -18.83 -1.22 -13.32
C ARG A 140 -19.90 -1.53 -12.28
N SER A 141 -19.58 -2.37 -11.30
CA SER A 141 -20.45 -2.66 -10.15
C SER A 141 -19.66 -2.74 -8.85
N LYS A 142 -19.87 -1.76 -7.96
CA LYS A 142 -19.21 -1.73 -6.64
C LYS A 142 -19.67 -2.88 -5.74
N GLN A 143 -20.92 -3.28 -5.85
CA GLN A 143 -21.52 -4.35 -5.06
C GLN A 143 -20.93 -5.70 -5.44
N LYS A 144 -20.86 -6.01 -6.74
CA LYS A 144 -20.23 -7.24 -7.20
C LYS A 144 -18.74 -7.27 -6.85
N ALA A 145 -18.04 -6.16 -7.07
CA ALA A 145 -16.63 -6.03 -6.67
C ALA A 145 -16.43 -6.34 -5.19
N PHE A 146 -17.25 -5.76 -4.31
CA PHE A 146 -17.19 -6.01 -2.88
C PHE A 146 -17.43 -7.49 -2.52
N VAL A 147 -18.43 -8.13 -3.13
CA VAL A 147 -18.74 -9.56 -2.89
C VAL A 147 -17.57 -10.46 -3.28
N TYR A 148 -16.98 -10.24 -4.46
CA TYR A 148 -15.85 -11.05 -4.90
C TYR A 148 -14.58 -10.80 -4.07
N HIS A 149 -14.30 -9.55 -3.71
CA HIS A 149 -13.20 -9.25 -2.78
C HIS A 149 -13.44 -9.87 -1.40
N HIS A 150 -14.69 -9.94 -0.92
CA HIS A 150 -15.02 -10.62 0.33
C HIS A 150 -14.63 -12.10 0.29
N PHE A 151 -15.09 -12.85 -0.72
CA PHE A 151 -14.76 -14.27 -0.82
C PHE A 151 -13.27 -14.52 -1.03
N ALA A 152 -12.61 -13.69 -1.85
CA ALA A 152 -11.17 -13.78 -2.06
C ALA A 152 -10.39 -13.50 -0.75
N SER A 153 -10.79 -12.49 0.02
CA SER A 153 -10.21 -12.16 1.31
C SER A 153 -10.36 -13.29 2.33
N ASP A 154 -11.54 -13.91 2.39
CA ASP A 154 -11.81 -15.07 3.25
C ASP A 154 -10.95 -16.28 2.82
N GLY A 155 -10.67 -16.40 1.52
CA GLY A 155 -9.73 -17.36 0.95
C GLY A 155 -8.25 -16.99 1.11
N GLY A 156 -7.92 -15.95 1.88
CA GLY A 156 -6.55 -15.56 2.18
C GLY A 156 -5.88 -14.64 1.15
N ASN A 157 -6.60 -14.14 0.14
CA ASN A 157 -6.02 -13.25 -0.86
C ASN A 157 -5.73 -11.85 -0.27
N MET A 158 -4.46 -11.48 -0.21
CA MET A 158 -4.00 -10.24 0.44
C MET A 158 -4.42 -8.97 -0.33
N GLN A 159 -4.47 -9.04 -1.66
CA GLN A 159 -4.89 -7.92 -2.51
C GLN A 159 -6.37 -7.58 -2.28
N SER A 160 -7.20 -8.60 -2.09
CA SER A 160 -8.62 -8.42 -1.75
C SER A 160 -8.83 -7.95 -0.31
N LYS A 161 -8.05 -8.46 0.66
CA LYS A 161 -8.04 -7.89 2.03
C LYS A 161 -7.74 -6.39 2.01
N MET A 162 -6.74 -5.98 1.23
CA MET A 162 -6.37 -4.57 1.04
C MET A 162 -7.51 -3.76 0.42
N ALA A 163 -8.17 -4.29 -0.62
CA ALA A 163 -9.32 -3.64 -1.26
C ALA A 163 -10.51 -3.45 -0.30
N LEU A 164 -10.78 -4.43 0.57
CA LEU A 164 -11.82 -4.34 1.59
C LEU A 164 -11.46 -3.36 2.70
N ALA A 165 -10.22 -3.38 3.20
CA ALA A 165 -9.73 -2.44 4.20
C ALA A 165 -9.90 -1.00 3.71
N TYR A 166 -9.45 -0.71 2.48
CA TYR A 166 -9.64 0.58 1.85
C TYR A 166 -11.13 0.96 1.71
N THR A 167 -11.98 0.00 1.32
CA THR A 167 -13.43 0.24 1.20
C THR A 167 -14.06 0.59 2.56
N TYR A 168 -13.68 -0.11 3.62
CA TYR A 168 -14.16 0.16 4.98
C TYR A 168 -13.66 1.50 5.52
N THR A 169 -12.41 1.87 5.25
CA THR A 169 -11.89 3.21 5.56
C THR A 169 -12.75 4.29 4.90
N ARG A 170 -13.10 4.12 3.63
CA ARG A 170 -13.95 5.07 2.89
C ARG A 170 -15.39 5.16 3.37
N GLN A 171 -15.83 4.19 4.17
CA GLN A 171 -17.16 4.13 4.77
C GLN A 171 -17.13 4.48 6.26
N ASP A 172 -16.01 5.02 6.75
CA ASP A 172 -15.78 5.35 8.16
C ASP A 172 -15.96 4.16 9.13
N MET A 173 -15.81 2.92 8.62
CA MET A 173 -15.84 1.69 9.41
C MET A 173 -14.41 1.31 9.86
N PHE A 174 -13.81 2.17 10.67
CA PHE A 174 -12.40 2.04 11.08
C PHE A 174 -12.13 0.74 11.85
N ASP A 175 -13.05 0.28 12.70
CA ASP A 175 -12.88 -0.97 13.47
C ASP A 175 -12.58 -2.18 12.56
N LYS A 176 -13.31 -2.29 11.44
CA LYS A 176 -13.09 -3.37 10.46
C LYS A 176 -11.84 -3.14 9.63
N SER A 177 -11.57 -1.89 9.27
CA SER A 177 -10.44 -1.54 8.43
C SER A 177 -9.10 -1.79 9.14
N VAL A 178 -8.99 -1.38 10.40
CA VAL A 178 -7.76 -1.53 11.20
C VAL A 178 -7.41 -3.01 11.34
N LYS A 179 -8.40 -3.87 11.59
CA LYS A 179 -8.18 -5.31 11.67
C LYS A 179 -7.54 -5.88 10.40
N LEU A 180 -8.11 -5.56 9.23
CA LEU A 180 -7.58 -6.05 7.95
C LEU A 180 -6.20 -5.47 7.65
N TYR A 181 -5.96 -4.19 7.95
CA TYR A 181 -4.63 -3.58 7.76
C TYR A 181 -3.58 -4.17 8.69
N ALA A 182 -3.93 -4.49 9.94
CA ALA A 182 -3.02 -5.13 10.88
C ALA A 182 -2.60 -6.52 10.38
N GLU A 183 -3.55 -7.34 9.91
CA GLU A 183 -3.24 -8.65 9.31
C GLU A 183 -2.30 -8.52 8.10
N LEU A 184 -2.53 -7.53 7.23
CA LEU A 184 -1.65 -7.27 6.08
C LEU A 184 -0.25 -6.82 6.48
N ALA A 185 -0.15 -5.98 7.51
CA ALA A 185 1.14 -5.52 8.02
C ALA A 185 1.94 -6.67 8.64
N GLU A 186 1.28 -7.57 9.38
CA GLU A 186 1.89 -8.78 9.93
C GLU A 186 2.45 -9.67 8.82
N VAL A 187 1.68 -9.92 7.77
CA VAL A 187 2.12 -10.68 6.58
C VAL A 187 3.34 -10.03 5.93
N ALA A 188 3.32 -8.71 5.75
CA ALA A 188 4.44 -7.98 5.15
C ALA A 188 5.72 -8.03 6.00
N VAL A 189 5.59 -7.89 7.33
CA VAL A 189 6.72 -8.01 8.26
C VAL A 189 7.28 -9.43 8.25
N ASN A 190 6.41 -10.45 8.27
CA ASN A 190 6.83 -11.84 8.21
C ASN A 190 7.56 -12.18 6.89
N GLY A 191 7.09 -11.63 5.76
CA GLY A 191 7.77 -11.80 4.46
C GLY A 191 9.19 -11.22 4.48
N PHE A 192 9.37 -10.07 5.12
CA PHE A 192 10.66 -9.44 5.31
C PHE A 192 11.60 -10.25 6.23
N LEU A 193 11.08 -10.83 7.31
CA LEU A 193 11.87 -11.68 8.22
C LEU A 193 12.36 -12.96 7.54
N ILE A 194 11.54 -13.55 6.65
CA ILE A 194 11.89 -14.75 5.90
C ILE A 194 12.98 -14.48 4.87
N SER A 195 12.92 -13.34 4.17
CA SER A 195 13.83 -13.08 3.05
C SER A 195 15.29 -12.86 3.51
N LYS A 196 15.56 -12.59 4.79
CA LYS A 196 16.89 -12.24 5.36
C LYS A 196 17.63 -11.07 4.67
N ASP A 197 17.11 -10.56 3.57
CA ASP A 197 17.49 -9.32 2.93
C ASP A 197 16.90 -8.19 3.79
N SER A 198 17.62 -7.87 4.86
CA SER A 198 17.43 -6.62 5.59
C SER A 198 17.37 -5.49 4.57
N PRO A 199 16.42 -4.52 4.63
CA PRO A 199 16.38 -3.54 3.58
C PRO A 199 17.73 -2.85 3.66
N VAL A 200 18.48 -2.90 2.58
CA VAL A 200 19.74 -2.19 2.48
C VAL A 200 19.34 -0.72 2.50
N ILE A 201 19.09 -0.19 3.71
CA ILE A 201 18.98 1.23 3.97
C ILE A 201 20.43 1.69 3.90
N GLU A 202 20.96 1.76 2.67
CA GLU A 202 22.19 2.47 2.41
C GLU A 202 21.89 3.92 2.77
N PRO A 203 22.51 4.48 3.83
CA PRO A 203 22.30 5.87 4.15
C PRO A 203 22.85 6.69 2.98
N ILE A 204 21.94 7.20 2.16
CA ILE A 204 22.30 8.08 1.05
C ILE A 204 22.86 9.35 1.69
N ARG A 205 24.19 9.50 1.66
CA ARG A 205 24.87 10.71 2.11
C ARG A 205 24.47 11.85 1.17
N LEU A 206 23.41 12.55 1.53
CA LEU A 206 23.07 13.83 0.91
C LEU A 206 24.23 14.78 1.23
N HIS A 207 25.06 15.03 0.22
CA HIS A 207 26.12 16.02 0.31
C HIS A 207 25.43 17.40 0.37
N ASN A 208 25.11 17.87 1.58
CA ASN A 208 24.75 19.26 1.79
C ASN A 208 25.99 20.09 1.46
N GLY A 209 26.07 20.55 0.21
CA GLY A 209 27.12 21.41 -0.28
C GLY A 209 27.13 22.73 0.48
N ALA A 210 28.10 22.88 1.38
CA ALA A 210 28.65 24.16 1.80
C ALA A 210 30.05 23.95 2.43
N GLU A 211 30.89 23.10 1.84
CA GLU A 211 32.33 23.30 2.00
C GLU A 211 32.73 24.39 1.00
N GLU A 212 32.49 25.64 1.41
CA GLU A 212 33.10 26.81 0.80
C GLU A 212 34.61 26.65 0.90
N ASN A 213 35.22 26.16 -0.17
CA ASN A 213 36.66 26.15 -0.35
C ASN A 213 37.17 27.60 -0.42
N LYS A 214 37.52 28.17 0.73
CA LYS A 214 38.03 29.53 0.88
C LYS A 214 39.32 29.78 0.07
N GLU A 215 40.06 28.74 -0.32
CA GLU A 215 41.24 28.87 -1.17
C GLU A 215 40.89 29.11 -2.64
N ALA A 216 39.76 28.56 -3.14
CA ALA A 216 39.30 28.79 -4.51
C ALA A 216 38.82 30.24 -4.72
N LEU A 217 38.21 30.86 -3.69
CA LEU A 217 37.80 32.26 -3.73
C LEU A 217 39.00 33.22 -3.72
N ARG A 218 40.07 32.91 -2.98
CA ARG A 218 41.30 33.74 -2.93
C ARG A 218 42.05 33.80 -4.25
N LYS A 219 41.95 32.77 -5.10
CA LYS A 219 42.58 32.77 -6.43
C LYS A 219 41.81 33.53 -7.51
N SER A 220 40.54 33.88 -7.24
CA SER A 220 39.67 34.57 -8.18
C SER A 220 39.61 36.09 -7.99
N LYS A 221 40.08 36.59 -6.84
CA LYS A 221 40.15 38.03 -6.56
C LYS A 221 41.54 38.51 -6.91
N GLY A 222 41.72 38.89 -8.18
CA GLY A 222 42.92 39.57 -8.66
C GLY A 222 43.10 40.88 -7.90
N GLU A 223 44.09 40.90 -7.03
CA GLU A 223 44.81 42.11 -6.63
C GLU A 223 46.23 41.89 -7.13
N GLU A 224 46.48 42.47 -8.30
CA GLU A 224 47.81 42.92 -8.71
C GLU A 224 48.27 43.91 -7.65
N ASP A 225 49.20 43.50 -6.79
CA ASP A 225 49.99 44.48 -6.04
C ASP A 225 51.40 44.47 -6.62
N GLU A 226 51.62 45.56 -7.34
CA GLU A 226 52.86 46.07 -7.90
C GLU A 226 53.97 46.20 -6.84
N ASP A 227 55.21 46.01 -7.30
CA ASP A 227 56.43 46.71 -6.89
C ASP A 227 56.79 46.80 -5.38
N PHE A 228 57.82 46.04 -4.97
CA PHE A 228 59.21 46.51 -4.73
C PHE A 228 60.06 45.46 -3.98
#